data_AF-A0A8S4MUH5-F1
#
_entry.id   AF-A0A8S4MUH5-F1
#
_cell.length_a   1.000
_cell.length_b   1.000
_cell.length_c   1.000
_cell.angle_alpha   90.00
_cell.angle_beta   90.00
_cell.angle_gamma   90.00
#
_symmetry.space_group_name_H-M   'P 1'
#
loop_
_entity.id
_entity.type
_entity.pdbx_description
1 polymer ?
#
loop_
_entity_poly.entity_id
_entity_poly.type
_entity_poly.pdbx_seq_one_letter_code
_entity_poly.pdbx_strand_id
1 'polypeptide(L)'
;CYVSVLALDAKRQEKNHYDISCCAKSDTMEESEKTPGILYDTYEKYYAPFLLRDYVRIPVMVVFMGWACACIGMIGHVEVGPDQKLSIPEDSYVLNYFNNRNEYLSVGA
;
A
#
# COMPACT_ATOMS: atom_id res chain seq x y z
N CYS A 1 11.30 20.41 0.95
CA CYS A 1 10.18 20.44 1.90
C CYS A 1 10.35 19.41 3.02
N TYR A 2 10.41 18.10 2.73
CA TYR A 2 10.59 17.07 3.77
C TYR A 2 11.90 17.21 4.57
N VAL A 3 13.05 17.23 3.89
CA VAL A 3 14.38 17.34 4.56
C VAL A 3 14.51 18.62 5.38
N SER A 4 13.96 19.74 4.89
CA SER A 4 13.95 21.01 5.63
C SER A 4 13.08 20.95 6.89
N VAL A 5 11.94 20.26 6.85
CA VAL A 5 11.09 20.04 8.04
C VAL A 5 11.77 19.08 9.01
N LEU A 6 12.37 18.00 8.52
CA LEU A 6 13.12 17.03 9.32
C LEU A 6 14.33 17.67 10.02
N ALA A 7 15.04 18.58 9.34
CA ALA A 7 16.13 19.33 9.95
C ALA A 7 15.64 20.31 11.03
N LEU A 8 14.47 20.92 10.84
CA LEU A 8 13.84 21.78 11.84
C LEU A 8 13.36 20.96 13.05
N ASP A 9 12.83 19.76 12.81
CA ASP A 9 12.40 18.82 13.84
C ASP A 9 13.58 18.25 14.64
N ALA A 10 14.67 17.87 13.97
CA ALA A 10 15.92 17.45 14.64
C ALA A 10 16.46 18.56 15.57
N LYS A 11 16.49 19.82 15.08
CA LYS A 11 16.89 20.99 15.88
C LYS A 11 15.95 21.26 17.07
N ARG A 12 14.67 20.87 16.96
CA ARG A 12 13.69 20.97 18.05
C ARG A 12 13.91 19.88 19.10
N GLN A 13 14.13 18.65 18.67
CA GLN A 13 14.43 17.50 19.55
C GLN A 13 15.73 17.72 20.32
N GLU A 14 16.79 18.25 19.69
CA GLU A 14 18.05 18.63 20.36
C GLU A 14 17.85 19.68 21.48
N LYS A 15 16.83 20.55 21.35
CA LYS A 15 16.50 21.56 22.36
C LYS A 15 15.57 21.05 23.46
N ASN A 16 15.14 19.79 23.38
CA ASN A 16 14.24 19.12 24.35
C ASN A 16 12.88 19.82 24.53
N HIS A 17 12.35 20.39 23.44
CA HIS A 17 11.01 21.00 23.41
C HIS A 17 9.96 19.94 23.05
N TYR A 18 8.79 19.96 23.71
CA TYR A 18 7.69 19.04 23.39
C TYR A 18 7.14 19.20 21.98
N ASP A 19 6.54 18.14 21.44
CA ASP A 19 6.11 18.03 20.03
C ASP A 19 4.88 18.87 19.65
N ILE A 20 4.08 19.27 20.65
CA ILE A 20 2.89 20.12 20.45
C ILE A 20 3.10 21.53 21.03
N SER A 21 3.80 21.65 22.16
CA SER A 21 4.03 22.94 22.81
C SER A 21 5.47 23.43 22.58
N CYS A 22 5.64 24.42 21.70
CA CYS A 22 6.95 25.00 21.35
C CYS A 22 7.68 25.69 22.51
N CYS A 23 7.01 25.99 23.63
CA CYS A 23 7.55 26.83 24.71
C CYS A 23 7.81 26.07 26.02
N ALA A 24 7.32 24.85 26.16
CA ALA A 24 7.59 24.02 27.33
C ALA A 24 8.74 23.06 27.01
N LYS A 25 9.70 23.00 27.92
CA LYS A 25 10.84 22.07 27.87
C LYS A 25 10.53 20.87 28.74
N SER A 26 11.00 19.70 28.31
CA SER A 26 11.05 18.54 29.19
C SER A 26 12.14 18.76 30.26
N ASP A 27 11.79 18.53 31.54
CA ASP A 27 12.73 18.56 32.67
C ASP A 27 13.74 17.40 32.62
N THR A 28 13.40 16.31 31.93
CA THR A 28 14.28 15.15 31.75
C THR A 28 14.92 15.24 30.37
N MET A 29 16.25 15.38 30.31
CA MET A 29 17.00 15.06 29.10
C MET A 29 16.93 13.55 28.92
N GLU A 30 15.89 13.10 28.22
CA GLU A 30 15.85 11.77 27.64
C GLU A 30 16.94 11.79 26.55
N GLU A 31 18.15 11.38 26.92
CA GLU A 31 19.13 10.97 25.92
C GLU A 31 18.41 9.93 25.08
N SER A 32 18.15 10.26 23.81
CA SER A 32 17.48 9.36 22.88
C SER A 32 18.42 8.20 22.63
N GLU A 33 18.48 7.26 23.58
CA GLU A 33 19.01 5.95 23.34
C GLU A 33 18.24 5.45 22.12
N LYS A 34 18.99 5.15 21.06
CA LYS A 34 18.47 4.52 19.85
C LYS A 34 18.05 3.11 20.20
N THR A 35 17.01 3.00 21.02
CA THR A 35 16.35 1.75 21.31
C THR A 35 15.67 1.35 20.01
N PRO A 36 15.93 0.13 19.51
CA PRO A 36 15.19 -0.36 18.36
C PRO A 36 13.69 -0.26 18.67
N GLY A 37 12.95 0.39 17.77
CA GLY A 37 11.51 0.51 17.93
C GLY A 37 10.86 -0.88 18.01
N ILE A 38 9.72 -0.97 18.68
CA ILE A 38 8.99 -2.24 18.89
C ILE A 38 8.78 -3.00 17.57
N LEU A 39 8.56 -2.29 16.46
CA LEU A 39 8.45 -2.88 15.12
C LEU A 39 9.74 -3.57 14.67
N TYR A 40 10.89 -2.92 14.86
CA TYR A 40 12.19 -3.49 14.49
C TYR A 40 12.48 -4.72 15.35
N ASP A 41 12.25 -4.60 16.66
CA ASP A 41 12.47 -5.67 17.62
C ASP A 41 11.61 -6.90 17.35
N THR A 42 10.33 -6.70 17.04
CA THR A 42 9.41 -7.80 16.69
C THR A 42 9.77 -8.44 15.36
N TYR A 43 10.18 -7.64 14.37
CA TYR A 43 10.60 -8.13 13.07
C TYR A 43 11.88 -8.97 13.16
N GLU A 44 12.91 -8.44 13.84
CA GLU A 44 14.20 -9.10 13.98
C GLU A 44 14.11 -10.37 14.84
N LYS A 45 13.41 -10.31 15.98
CA LYS A 45 13.40 -11.42 16.95
C LYS A 45 12.41 -12.54 16.58
N TYR A 46 11.30 -12.22 15.92
CA TYR A 46 10.25 -13.20 15.64
C TYR A 46 10.05 -13.45 14.16
N TYR A 47 9.79 -12.40 13.37
CA TYR A 47 9.36 -12.58 11.97
C TYR A 47 10.48 -13.11 11.08
N ALA A 48 11.65 -12.47 11.11
CA ALA A 48 12.80 -12.84 10.30
C ALA A 48 13.28 -14.29 10.54
N PRO A 49 13.56 -14.74 11.79
CA PRO A 49 14.00 -16.11 12.03
C PRO A 49 12.90 -17.13 11.79
N PHE A 50 11.62 -16.78 11.94
CA PHE A 50 10.51 -17.69 11.59
C PHE A 50 10.43 -17.93 10.08
N LEU A 51 10.48 -16.86 9.27
CA LEU A 51 10.37 -16.94 7.82
C LEU A 51 11.60 -17.61 7.17
N LEU A 52 12.78 -17.44 7.77
CA LEU A 52 14.04 -18.00 7.27
C LEU A 52 14.31 -19.45 7.70
N ARG A 53 13.48 -20.05 8.58
CA ARG A 53 13.59 -21.48 8.93
C ARG A 53 13.34 -22.35 7.70
N ASP A 54 14.16 -23.39 7.53
CA ASP A 54 14.10 -24.27 6.35
C ASP A 54 12.72 -24.90 6.13
N TYR A 55 12.03 -25.27 7.22
CA TYR A 55 10.67 -25.82 7.17
C TYR A 55 9.61 -24.83 6.65
N VAL A 56 9.79 -23.53 6.86
CA VAL A 56 8.85 -22.48 6.43
C VAL A 56 9.25 -21.94 5.05
N ARG A 57 10.54 -21.91 4.75
CA ARG A 57 11.06 -21.38 3.48
C ARG A 57 10.56 -22.15 2.26
N ILE A 58 10.57 -23.49 2.33
CA ILE A 58 10.12 -24.35 1.22
C ILE A 58 8.64 -24.13 0.87
N PRO A 59 7.67 -24.22 1.80
CA PRO A 59 6.27 -24.01 1.48
C PRO A 59 6.00 -22.58 0.99
N VAL A 60 6.69 -21.56 1.53
CA VAL A 60 6.58 -20.19 1.03
C VAL A 60 6.96 -20.12 -0.46
N MET A 61 8.10 -20.68 -0.84
CA MET A 61 8.52 -20.72 -2.25
C MET A 61 7.51 -21.43 -3.14
N VAL A 62 6.97 -22.57 -2.69
CA VAL A 62 5.98 -23.35 -3.46
C VAL A 62 4.68 -22.57 -3.62
N VAL A 63 4.19 -21.89 -2.58
CA VAL A 63 2.98 -21.07 -2.64
C VAL A 63 3.17 -19.92 -3.63
N PHE A 64 4.27 -19.19 -3.54
CA PHE A 64 4.54 -18.09 -4.48
C PHE A 64 4.71 -18.58 -5.91
N MET A 65 5.36 -19.72 -6.12
CA MET A 65 5.50 -20.31 -7.45
C MET A 65 4.15 -20.77 -8.01
N GLY A 66 3.35 -21.45 -7.21
CA GLY A 66 1.99 -21.88 -7.59
C GLY A 66 1.09 -20.68 -7.91
N TRP A 67 1.18 -19.62 -7.11
CA TRP A 67 0.48 -18.37 -7.36
C TRP A 67 0.91 -17.72 -8.67
N ALA A 68 2.22 -17.66 -8.94
CA ALA A 68 2.75 -17.13 -10.20
C ALA A 68 2.26 -17.94 -11.40
N CYS A 69 2.28 -19.28 -11.33
CA CYS A 69 1.74 -20.14 -12.38
C CYS A 69 0.23 -19.93 -12.58
N ALA A 70 -0.53 -19.77 -11.50
CA ALA A 70 -1.96 -19.47 -11.56
C ALA A 70 -2.22 -18.12 -12.25
N CYS A 71 -1.47 -17.08 -11.89
CA CYS A 71 -1.53 -15.77 -12.57
C CYS A 71 -1.25 -15.92 -14.07
N ILE A 72 -0.19 -16.65 -14.45
CA ILE A 72 0.16 -16.88 -15.86
C ILE A 72 -0.97 -17.61 -16.60
N GLY A 73 -1.56 -18.64 -16.00
CA GLY A 73 -2.70 -19.36 -16.59
C GLY A 73 -3.92 -18.47 -16.79
N MET A 74 -4.15 -17.50 -15.91
CA MET A 74 -5.27 -16.57 -15.98
C MET A 74 -5.06 -15.41 -16.97
N ILE A 75 -3.85 -15.17 -17.49
CA ILE A 75 -3.59 -14.08 -18.45
C ILE A 75 -4.51 -14.18 -19.68
N GLY A 76 -4.78 -15.39 -20.17
CA GLY A 76 -5.63 -15.61 -21.35
C GLY A 76 -7.11 -15.27 -21.14
N HIS A 77 -7.56 -15.14 -19.89
CA HIS A 77 -8.94 -14.77 -19.55
C HIS A 77 -9.12 -13.27 -19.31
N VAL A 78 -8.06 -12.48 -19.44
CA VAL A 78 -8.14 -11.03 -19.30
C VAL A 78 -8.82 -10.45 -20.53
N GLU A 79 -9.99 -9.84 -20.34
CA GLU A 79 -10.69 -9.11 -21.38
C GLU A 79 -9.83 -7.94 -21.87
N VAL A 80 -9.62 -7.87 -23.19
CA VAL A 80 -8.83 -6.82 -23.81
C VAL A 80 -9.75 -5.70 -24.26
N GLY A 81 -9.64 -4.56 -23.59
CA GLY A 81 -10.37 -3.34 -23.93
C GLY A 81 -11.12 -2.77 -22.72
N PRO A 82 -11.25 -1.44 -22.62
CA PRO A 82 -12.06 -0.84 -21.58
C PRO A 82 -13.54 -1.12 -21.86
N ASP A 83 -14.27 -1.66 -20.89
CA ASP A 83 -15.74 -1.65 -20.95
C ASP A 83 -16.21 -0.20 -20.82
N GLN A 84 -16.65 0.36 -21.94
CA GLN A 84 -17.07 1.75 -22.02
C GLN A 84 -18.26 2.04 -21.09
N LYS A 85 -19.11 1.03 -20.79
CA LYS A 85 -20.22 1.19 -19.85
C LYS A 85 -19.75 1.42 -18.42
N LEU A 86 -18.61 0.82 -18.05
CA LEU A 86 -18.02 0.96 -16.71
C LEU A 86 -17.45 2.38 -16.45
N SER A 87 -17.15 3.13 -17.51
CA SER A 87 -16.65 4.50 -17.43
C SER A 87 -17.74 5.58 -17.41
N ILE A 88 -19.01 5.17 -17.52
CA ILE A 88 -20.16 6.07 -17.55
C ILE A 88 -20.82 6.06 -16.16
N PRO A 89 -21.12 7.23 -15.56
CA PRO A 89 -21.88 7.30 -14.32
C PRO A 89 -23.25 6.61 -14.44
N GLU A 90 -23.69 5.93 -13.39
CA GLU A 90 -24.94 5.15 -13.39
C GLU A 90 -26.19 6.02 -13.68
N ASP A 91 -26.14 7.31 -13.36
CA ASP A 91 -27.21 8.29 -13.58
C ASP A 91 -27.12 9.02 -14.93
N SER A 92 -26.15 8.68 -15.77
CA SER A 92 -25.92 9.37 -17.04
C SER A 92 -26.93 8.97 -18.11
N TYR A 93 -27.50 9.96 -18.80
CA TYR A 93 -28.33 9.75 -20.00
C TYR A 93 -27.59 8.97 -21.10
N VAL A 94 -26.25 9.04 -21.11
CA VAL A 94 -25.38 8.35 -22.06
C VAL A 94 -25.48 6.83 -21.87
N LEU A 95 -25.67 6.35 -20.64
CA LEU A 95 -25.84 4.93 -20.33
C LEU A 95 -27.14 4.39 -20.95
N ASN A 96 -28.24 5.13 -20.79
CA ASN A 96 -29.55 4.81 -21.39
C ASN A 96 -29.47 4.83 -22.93
N TYR A 97 -28.76 5.79 -23.51
CA TYR A 97 -28.54 5.86 -24.95
C TYR A 97 -27.77 4.64 -25.48
N PHE A 98 -26.69 4.21 -24.81
CA PHE A 98 -25.94 3.01 -25.20
C PHE A 98 -26.78 1.73 -25.08
N ASN A 99 -27.62 1.61 -24.06
CA ASN A 99 -28.50 0.45 -23.88
C ASN A 99 -29.58 0.39 -24.98
N ASN A 100 -30.28 1.50 -25.24
CA ASN A 100 -31.30 1.57 -26.29
C ASN A 100 -30.70 1.32 -27.68
N ARG A 101 -29.48 1.83 -27.94
CA ARG A 101 -28.79 1.57 -29.20
C ARG A 101 -28.49 0.07 -29.37
N ASN A 102 -28.03 -0.61 -28.32
CA ASN A 102 -27.72 -2.04 -28.37
C ASN A 102 -28.98 -2.92 -28.51
N GLU A 103 -30.14 -2.44 -28.05
CA GLU A 103 -31.40 -3.19 -28.07
C GLU A 103 -32.19 -3.03 -29.38
N TYR A 104 -32.23 -1.83 -29.97
CA TYR A 104 -33.10 -1.51 -31.10
C TYR A 104 -32.38 -1.38 -32.46
N LEU A 105 -31.05 -1.23 -32.48
CA LEU A 105 -30.32 -0.99 -33.71
C LEU A 105 -29.86 -2.33 -34.35
N SER A 106 -30.55 -2.78 -35.40
CA SER A 106 -30.24 -4.04 -36.10
C SER A 106 -29.16 -3.93 -37.18
N VAL A 107 -28.46 -2.79 -37.25
CA VAL A 107 -27.38 -2.51 -38.21
C VAL A 107 -26.13 -2.16 -37.42
N GLY A 108 -24.99 -2.75 -37.77
CA GLY A 108 -23.72 -2.53 -37.06
C GLY A 108 -23.19 -1.12 -37.23
N ALA A 109 -22.47 -0.64 -36.20
CA ALA A 109 -21.50 0.45 -36.34
C ALA A 109 -20.16 -0.12 -36.79
#